data_AF-A0A2W7J9T3-F1
#
_entry.id   AF-A0A2W7J9T3-F1
#
_cell.length_a   1.000
_cell.length_b   1.000
_cell.length_c   1.000
_cell.angle_alpha   90.00
_cell.angle_beta   90.00
_cell.angle_gamma   90.00
#
_symmetry.space_group_name_H-M   'P 1'
#
loop_
_entity.id
_entity.type
_entity.pdbx_description
1 polymer ?
#
loop_
_entity_poly.entity_id
_entity_poly.type
_entity_poly.pdbx_seq_one_letter_code
_entity_poly.pdbx_strand_id
1 'polypeptide(L)'
;MHLLRFFEWSARQGGLLLAASIFGGLLIPPLAAAFRDVLTPMIATLMTLVLLRVDPVQVLGYLRRPVLMLAMSGFVLLVSPLLVFAVVWLTGFQGPMGAGLVMMAAACAATSSPAFARLVGLDGEMALVVSLVTTVLVPFTAPPLALGLLGIDLSISVAGLMGRLALVVLLPAAIAMVIRALAGPERLRRVGGAVDGGVVWLVVIYGFGVMDGMLALLLREPGWVLGGIALAFAGNFGLNIVTALVFAPFGRRLALSAGLLGGNRNLALFLAVLPATADKDLLLFFAICQFPLFLGPAMLRGFYRKLA
;
A
#
# COMPACT_ATOMS: atom_id res chain seq x y z
N MET A 1 25.81 -18.82 5.52
CA MET A 1 25.21 -18.66 6.86
C MET A 1 25.10 -17.20 7.31
N HIS A 2 26.09 -16.34 7.06
CA HIS A 2 26.04 -14.90 7.43
C HIS A 2 24.96 -14.10 6.69
N LEU A 3 24.74 -14.34 5.39
CA LEU A 3 23.73 -13.62 4.60
C LEU A 3 22.30 -13.86 5.09
N LEU A 4 21.96 -15.11 5.45
CA LEU A 4 20.63 -15.49 5.96
C LEU A 4 20.33 -14.80 7.30
N ARG A 5 21.31 -14.78 8.22
CA ARG A 5 21.19 -14.10 9.51
C ARG A 5 21.03 -12.58 9.37
N PHE A 6 21.68 -11.98 8.39
CA PHE A 6 21.53 -10.55 8.09
C PHE A 6 20.11 -10.21 7.61
N PHE A 7 19.54 -11.02 6.72
CA PHE A 7 18.16 -10.86 6.26
C PHE A 7 17.13 -11.05 7.40
N GLU A 8 17.33 -12.04 8.27
CA GLU A 8 16.47 -12.27 9.43
C GLU A 8 16.57 -11.13 10.46
N TRP A 9 17.75 -10.55 10.68
CA TRP A 9 17.93 -9.38 11.53
C TRP A 9 17.22 -8.14 10.95
N SER A 10 17.35 -7.93 9.63
CA SER A 10 16.71 -6.82 8.92
C SER A 10 15.19 -6.86 9.05
N ALA A 11 14.59 -8.06 8.98
CA ALA A 11 13.15 -8.23 9.18
C ALA A 11 12.67 -7.80 10.57
N ARG A 12 13.50 -7.95 11.61
CA ARG A 12 13.18 -7.48 12.97
C ARG A 12 13.26 -5.96 13.11
N GLN A 13 14.09 -5.31 12.29
CA GLN A 13 14.29 -3.86 12.27
C GLN A 13 13.43 -3.15 11.21
N GLY A 14 12.51 -3.86 10.56
CA GLY A 14 11.75 -3.37 9.40
C GLY A 14 11.21 -1.95 9.60
N GLY A 15 10.47 -1.67 10.67
CA GLY A 15 9.90 -0.33 10.89
C GLY A 15 10.94 0.80 10.91
N LEU A 16 12.11 0.58 11.50
CA LEU A 16 13.19 1.57 11.54
C LEU A 16 13.89 1.69 10.17
N LEU A 17 14.09 0.58 9.48
CA LEU A 17 14.67 0.57 8.13
C LEU A 17 13.75 1.26 7.11
N LEU A 18 12.43 1.05 7.20
CA LEU A 18 11.44 1.76 6.38
C LEU A 18 11.50 3.27 6.66
N ALA A 19 11.45 3.69 7.93
CA ALA A 19 11.55 5.11 8.26
C ALA A 19 12.86 5.72 7.73
N ALA A 20 13.99 5.04 7.97
CA ALA A 20 15.29 5.45 7.47
C ALA A 20 15.36 5.52 5.95
N SER A 21 14.62 4.67 5.22
CA SER A 21 14.68 4.66 3.76
C SER A 21 14.01 5.86 3.12
N ILE A 22 12.85 6.30 3.62
CA ILE A 22 12.20 7.52 3.13
C ILE A 22 13.09 8.74 3.38
N PHE A 23 13.65 8.87 4.59
CA PHE A 23 14.53 10.00 4.89
C PHE A 23 15.86 9.90 4.14
N GLY A 24 16.39 8.70 3.91
CA GLY A 24 17.58 8.48 3.10
C GLY A 24 17.38 8.89 1.64
N GLY A 25 16.25 8.50 1.04
CA GLY A 25 15.88 8.92 -0.32
C GLY A 25 15.65 10.42 -0.42
N LEU A 26 14.98 11.00 0.56
CA LEU A 26 14.74 12.44 0.63
C LEU A 26 16.05 13.23 0.76
N LEU A 27 16.90 12.89 1.73
CA LEU A 27 18.08 13.70 2.09
C LEU A 27 19.29 13.43 1.19
N ILE A 28 19.28 12.36 0.40
CA ILE A 28 20.39 11.97 -0.48
C ILE A 28 19.87 11.84 -1.92
N PRO A 29 19.69 12.96 -2.68
CA PRO A 29 19.12 12.91 -4.03
C PRO A 29 19.83 11.96 -5.01
N PRO A 30 21.17 11.83 -5.03
CA PRO A 30 21.83 10.85 -5.90
C PRO A 30 21.43 9.40 -5.61
N LEU A 31 21.10 9.09 -4.35
CA LEU A 31 20.63 7.76 -3.96
C LEU A 31 19.23 7.49 -4.52
N ALA A 32 18.32 8.47 -4.41
CA ALA A 32 16.98 8.35 -4.98
C ALA A 32 17.01 8.21 -6.51
N ALA A 33 17.79 9.05 -7.18
CA ALA A 33 17.95 9.02 -8.63
C ALA A 33 18.48 7.66 -9.14
N ALA A 34 19.40 7.02 -8.39
CA ALA A 34 19.95 5.71 -8.77
C ALA A 34 18.90 4.57 -8.79
N PHE A 35 17.80 4.71 -8.04
CA PHE A 35 16.78 3.67 -7.92
C PHE A 35 15.44 4.01 -8.60
N ARG A 36 15.28 5.20 -9.17
CA ARG A 36 14.01 5.65 -9.76
C ARG A 36 13.55 4.76 -10.93
N ASP A 37 14.48 4.34 -11.80
CA ASP A 37 14.14 3.63 -13.05
C ASP A 37 13.85 2.13 -12.79
N VAL A 38 14.16 1.64 -11.59
CA VAL A 38 13.91 0.26 -11.17
C VAL A 38 12.66 0.12 -10.28
N LEU A 39 11.90 1.19 -10.03
CA LEU A 39 10.72 1.14 -9.16
C LEU A 39 9.68 0.11 -9.63
N THR A 40 9.32 0.10 -10.90
CA THR A 40 8.34 -0.86 -11.45
C THR A 40 8.78 -2.32 -11.29
N PRO A 41 9.98 -2.75 -11.75
CA PRO A 41 10.42 -4.14 -11.54
C PRO A 41 10.59 -4.48 -10.07
N MET A 42 10.96 -3.52 -9.22
CA MET A 42 11.02 -3.71 -7.77
C MET A 42 9.66 -3.99 -7.15
N ILE A 43 8.63 -3.22 -7.53
CA ILE A 43 7.25 -3.42 -7.04
C ILE A 43 6.73 -4.79 -7.49
N ALA A 44 6.96 -5.18 -8.75
CA ALA A 44 6.60 -6.51 -9.25
C ALA A 44 7.32 -7.63 -8.48
N THR A 45 8.62 -7.47 -8.19
CA THR A 45 9.41 -8.43 -7.41
C THR A 45 8.90 -8.50 -5.97
N LEU A 46 8.64 -7.35 -5.35
CA LEU A 46 8.11 -7.25 -3.99
C LEU A 46 6.75 -7.93 -3.88
N MET A 47 5.83 -7.67 -4.83
CA MET A 47 4.55 -8.37 -4.92
C MET A 47 4.75 -9.88 -5.05
N THR A 48 5.67 -10.34 -5.89
CA THR A 48 5.97 -11.77 -6.07
C THR A 48 6.41 -12.40 -4.74
N LEU A 49 7.36 -11.79 -4.03
CA LEU A 49 7.88 -12.32 -2.76
C LEU A 49 6.82 -12.29 -1.65
N VAL A 50 6.04 -11.21 -1.57
CA VAL A 50 4.92 -11.11 -0.62
C VAL A 50 3.90 -12.22 -0.87
N LEU A 51 3.48 -12.43 -2.11
CA LEU A 51 2.52 -13.48 -2.49
C LEU A 51 3.08 -14.89 -2.27
N LEU A 52 4.40 -15.07 -2.37
CA LEU A 52 5.06 -16.32 -2.03
C LEU A 52 4.99 -16.64 -0.52
N ARG A 53 4.92 -15.61 0.34
CA ARG A 53 4.78 -15.76 1.80
C ARG A 53 3.35 -15.99 2.26
N VAL A 54 2.36 -15.71 1.43
CA VAL A 54 0.95 -16.03 1.71
C VAL A 54 0.80 -17.54 1.87
N ASP A 55 0.06 -17.98 2.89
CA ASP A 55 -0.29 -19.37 3.09
C ASP A 55 -1.66 -19.66 2.45
N PRO A 56 -1.75 -20.49 1.38
CA PRO A 56 -3.01 -20.81 0.73
C PRO A 56 -4.04 -21.46 1.67
N VAL A 57 -3.58 -22.22 2.68
CA VAL A 57 -4.49 -22.87 3.65
C VAL A 57 -5.14 -21.80 4.52
N GLN A 58 -4.38 -20.80 4.95
CA GLN A 58 -4.92 -19.65 5.67
C GLN A 58 -5.90 -18.88 4.79
N VAL A 59 -5.62 -18.67 3.49
CA VAL A 59 -6.57 -17.99 2.59
C VAL A 59 -7.89 -18.77 2.45
N LEU A 60 -7.81 -20.10 2.26
CA LEU A 60 -8.99 -20.96 2.11
C LEU A 60 -9.82 -21.08 3.40
N GLY A 61 -9.19 -21.04 4.57
CA GLY A 61 -9.86 -21.07 5.88
C GLY A 61 -10.86 -19.92 6.10
N TYR A 62 -10.71 -18.82 5.37
CA TYR A 62 -11.53 -17.61 5.50
C TYR A 62 -12.73 -17.55 4.55
N LEU A 63 -12.92 -18.58 3.72
CA LEU A 63 -14.19 -18.82 3.02
C LEU A 63 -15.39 -19.02 3.98
N ARG A 64 -15.15 -19.05 5.30
CA ARG A 64 -16.17 -19.16 6.35
C ARG A 64 -16.99 -17.89 6.56
N ARG A 65 -16.53 -16.70 6.16
CA ARG A 65 -17.27 -15.42 6.28
C ARG A 65 -17.22 -14.59 4.99
N PRO A 66 -17.66 -15.14 3.84
CA PRO A 66 -17.43 -14.53 2.54
C PRO A 66 -18.14 -13.17 2.41
N VAL A 67 -19.35 -13.04 2.98
CA VAL A 67 -20.14 -11.81 2.95
C VAL A 67 -19.39 -10.65 3.62
N LEU A 68 -18.78 -10.89 4.79
CA LEU A 68 -18.05 -9.86 5.51
C LEU A 68 -16.78 -9.43 4.78
N MET A 69 -16.02 -10.39 4.23
CA MET A 69 -14.82 -10.08 3.44
C MET A 69 -15.16 -9.29 2.17
N LEU A 70 -16.26 -9.65 1.49
CA LEU A 70 -16.76 -8.92 0.33
C LEU A 70 -17.26 -7.53 0.70
N ALA A 71 -18.02 -7.39 1.80
CA ALA A 71 -18.48 -6.09 2.30
C ALA A 71 -17.31 -5.17 2.65
N MET A 72 -16.29 -5.69 3.34
CA MET A 72 -15.06 -4.94 3.65
C MET A 72 -14.30 -4.54 2.39
N SER A 73 -14.13 -5.47 1.44
CA SER A 73 -13.44 -5.18 0.18
C SER A 73 -14.19 -4.15 -0.66
N GLY A 74 -15.51 -4.25 -0.75
CA GLY A 74 -16.38 -3.28 -1.41
C GLY A 74 -16.36 -1.92 -0.73
N PHE A 75 -16.34 -1.88 0.61
CA PHE A 75 -16.17 -0.63 1.34
C PHE A 75 -14.83 0.03 1.03
N VAL A 76 -13.74 -0.74 1.07
CA VAL A 76 -12.38 -0.26 0.81
C VAL A 76 -12.25 0.24 -0.64
N LEU A 77 -12.73 -0.50 -1.64
CA LEU A 77 -12.51 -0.15 -3.04
C LEU A 77 -13.53 0.85 -3.62
N LEU A 78 -14.76 0.89 -3.10
CA LEU A 78 -15.84 1.68 -3.69
C LEU A 78 -16.37 2.74 -2.76
N VAL A 79 -16.78 2.37 -1.54
CA VAL A 79 -17.43 3.33 -0.63
C VAL A 79 -16.45 4.38 -0.14
N SER A 80 -15.24 3.98 0.27
CA SER A 80 -14.26 4.91 0.82
C SER A 80 -13.76 5.97 -0.17
N PRO A 81 -13.43 5.69 -1.46
CA PRO A 81 -13.12 6.76 -2.40
C PRO A 81 -14.32 7.65 -2.70
N LEU A 82 -15.55 7.13 -2.71
CA LEU A 82 -16.76 7.95 -2.87
C LEU A 82 -16.97 8.91 -1.69
N LEU A 83 -16.73 8.45 -0.45
CA LEU A 83 -16.80 9.30 0.74
C LEU A 83 -15.76 10.42 0.69
N VAL A 84 -14.52 10.07 0.32
CA VAL A 84 -13.44 11.06 0.20
C VAL A 84 -13.72 12.04 -0.93
N PHE A 85 -14.22 11.56 -2.08
CA PHE A 85 -14.63 12.40 -3.18
C PHE A 85 -15.75 13.36 -2.78
N ALA A 86 -16.76 12.89 -2.06
CA ALA A 86 -17.83 13.74 -1.55
C ALA A 86 -17.29 14.85 -0.63
N VAL A 87 -16.33 14.53 0.26
CA VAL A 87 -15.69 15.54 1.11
C VAL A 87 -14.91 16.56 0.28
N VAL A 88 -14.09 16.10 -0.68
CA VAL A 88 -13.32 16.98 -1.58
C VAL A 88 -14.26 17.89 -2.37
N TRP A 89 -15.37 17.35 -2.88
CA TRP A 89 -16.34 18.09 -3.66
C TRP A 89 -17.11 19.12 -2.83
N LEU A 90 -17.62 18.73 -1.66
CA LEU A 90 -18.39 19.61 -0.77
C LEU A 90 -17.56 20.74 -0.16
N THR A 91 -16.27 20.50 0.08
CA THR A 91 -15.35 21.53 0.61
C THR A 91 -14.77 22.44 -0.46
N GLY A 92 -14.99 22.14 -1.74
CA GLY A 92 -14.38 22.86 -2.85
C GLY A 92 -12.87 22.65 -2.97
N PHE A 93 -12.31 21.62 -2.30
CA PHE A 93 -10.87 21.30 -2.30
C PHE A 93 -10.41 20.61 -3.60
N GLN A 94 -10.83 21.17 -4.73
CA GLN A 94 -10.51 20.68 -6.06
C GLN A 94 -9.05 20.98 -6.41
N GLY A 95 -8.39 20.05 -7.11
CA GLY A 95 -7.00 20.19 -7.54
C GLY A 95 -6.18 18.90 -7.34
N PRO A 96 -4.87 18.91 -7.63
CA PRO A 96 -4.04 17.71 -7.62
C PRO A 96 -3.99 16.98 -6.28
N MET A 97 -4.00 17.72 -5.17
CA MET A 97 -4.03 17.14 -3.82
C MET A 97 -5.38 16.47 -3.50
N GLY A 98 -6.50 17.10 -3.88
CA GLY A 98 -7.83 16.52 -3.71
C GLY A 98 -8.00 15.25 -4.55
N ALA A 99 -7.58 15.30 -5.81
CA ALA A 99 -7.51 14.13 -6.69
C ALA A 99 -6.61 13.03 -6.13
N GLY A 100 -5.42 13.39 -5.64
CA GLY A 100 -4.49 12.48 -4.98
C GLY A 100 -5.09 11.81 -3.75
N LEU A 101 -5.85 12.54 -2.94
CA LEU A 101 -6.54 12.00 -1.77
C LEU A 101 -7.65 11.01 -2.15
N VAL A 102 -8.44 11.31 -3.19
CA VAL A 102 -9.45 10.38 -3.73
C VAL A 102 -8.77 9.12 -4.28
N MET A 103 -7.67 9.27 -5.02
CA MET A 103 -6.92 8.13 -5.54
C MET A 103 -6.24 7.31 -4.43
N MET A 104 -5.76 7.94 -3.36
CA MET A 104 -5.31 7.25 -2.15
C MET A 104 -6.41 6.36 -1.59
N ALA A 105 -7.63 6.88 -1.48
CA ALA A 105 -8.79 6.12 -1.02
C ALA A 105 -9.25 5.05 -2.03
N ALA A 106 -8.93 5.18 -3.32
CA ALA A 106 -9.27 4.20 -4.35
C ALA A 106 -8.24 3.04 -4.47
N ALA A 107 -7.06 3.18 -3.85
CA ALA A 107 -6.04 2.14 -3.86
C ALA A 107 -6.45 0.90 -3.05
N CYS A 108 -5.84 -0.26 -3.32
CA CYS A 108 -6.07 -1.43 -2.48
C CYS A 108 -5.42 -1.28 -1.10
N ALA A 109 -5.76 -2.20 -0.19
CA ALA A 109 -5.10 -2.27 1.09
C ALA A 109 -3.62 -2.64 0.95
N ALA A 110 -2.78 -2.05 1.80
CA ALA A 110 -1.36 -2.33 1.85
C ALA A 110 -1.12 -3.80 2.20
N THR A 111 -0.22 -4.44 1.45
CA THR A 111 0.20 -5.83 1.69
C THR A 111 0.94 -6.02 3.02
N SER A 112 1.38 -4.92 3.64
CA SER A 112 1.97 -4.89 4.99
C SER A 112 0.93 -4.87 6.11
N SER A 113 -0.33 -4.52 5.82
CA SER A 113 -1.42 -4.45 6.82
C SER A 113 -1.60 -5.73 7.64
N PRO A 114 -1.52 -6.95 7.07
CA PRO A 114 -1.64 -8.20 7.83
C PRO A 114 -0.55 -8.37 8.88
N ALA A 115 0.70 -8.03 8.53
CA ALA A 115 1.83 -8.13 9.44
C ALA A 115 1.69 -7.13 10.59
N PHE A 116 1.26 -5.90 10.28
CA PHE A 116 1.05 -4.90 11.32
C PHE A 116 -0.13 -5.26 12.23
N ALA A 117 -1.24 -5.75 11.67
CA ALA A 117 -2.38 -6.22 12.46
C ALA A 117 -1.95 -7.29 13.48
N ARG A 118 -1.17 -8.30 13.07
CA ARG A 118 -0.62 -9.31 14.00
C ARG A 118 0.25 -8.68 15.10
N LEU A 119 1.10 -7.72 14.74
CA LEU A 119 2.03 -7.06 15.66
C LEU A 119 1.30 -6.25 16.75
N VAL A 120 0.12 -5.72 16.47
CA VAL A 120 -0.69 -4.97 17.44
C VAL A 120 -1.83 -5.79 18.08
N GLY A 121 -1.90 -7.10 17.83
CA GLY A 121 -2.92 -7.99 18.42
C GLY A 121 -4.29 -7.96 17.71
N LEU A 122 -4.35 -7.40 16.50
CA LEU A 122 -5.56 -7.33 15.68
C LEU A 122 -5.75 -8.60 14.83
N ASP A 123 -6.76 -8.62 13.97
CA ASP A 123 -7.06 -9.74 13.07
C ASP A 123 -6.22 -9.65 11.79
N GLY A 124 -5.02 -10.23 11.85
CA GLY A 124 -4.10 -10.24 10.72
C GLY A 124 -4.47 -11.21 9.60
N GLU A 125 -5.37 -12.15 9.85
CA GLU A 125 -5.80 -13.10 8.84
C GLU A 125 -6.93 -12.52 7.99
N MET A 126 -7.90 -11.82 8.60
CA MET A 126 -8.85 -10.99 7.87
C MET A 126 -8.12 -9.93 7.04
N ALA A 127 -7.15 -9.25 7.64
CA ALA A 127 -6.37 -8.24 6.92
C ALA A 127 -5.64 -8.84 5.70
N LEU A 128 -5.16 -10.09 5.81
CA LEU A 128 -4.56 -10.80 4.69
C LEU A 128 -5.56 -10.99 3.55
N VAL A 129 -6.72 -11.56 3.85
CA VAL A 129 -7.75 -11.86 2.85
C VAL A 129 -8.23 -10.59 2.15
N VAL A 130 -8.59 -9.56 2.90
CA VAL A 130 -9.06 -8.30 2.31
C VAL A 130 -7.95 -7.62 1.52
N SER A 131 -6.68 -7.67 1.97
CA SER A 131 -5.56 -7.13 1.17
C SER A 131 -5.38 -7.86 -0.17
N LEU A 132 -5.54 -9.18 -0.20
CA LEU A 132 -5.43 -9.98 -1.43
C LEU A 132 -6.59 -9.71 -2.37
N VAL A 133 -7.83 -9.76 -1.85
CA VAL A 133 -9.04 -9.49 -2.64
C VAL A 133 -8.98 -8.09 -3.22
N THR A 134 -8.66 -7.09 -2.41
CA THR A 134 -8.59 -5.71 -2.89
C THR A 134 -7.45 -5.50 -3.88
N THR A 135 -6.31 -6.18 -3.72
CA THR A 135 -5.21 -6.12 -4.70
C THR A 135 -5.59 -6.74 -6.03
N VAL A 136 -6.33 -7.86 -6.06
CA VAL A 136 -6.80 -8.47 -7.31
C VAL A 136 -7.87 -7.61 -8.00
N LEU A 137 -8.70 -6.91 -7.23
CA LEU A 137 -9.81 -6.11 -7.75
C LEU A 137 -9.45 -4.64 -8.06
N VAL A 138 -8.34 -4.11 -7.54
CA VAL A 138 -7.92 -2.72 -7.80
C VAL A 138 -7.78 -2.38 -9.29
N PRO A 139 -7.29 -3.27 -10.18
CA PRO A 139 -7.21 -2.98 -11.61
C PRO A 139 -8.56 -2.68 -12.23
N PHE A 140 -9.66 -3.22 -11.68
CA PHE A 140 -11.01 -3.08 -12.21
C PHE A 140 -11.84 -2.00 -11.51
N THR A 141 -11.35 -1.44 -10.41
CA THR A 141 -12.07 -0.47 -9.60
C THR A 141 -11.43 0.91 -9.66
N ALA A 142 -10.11 1.01 -9.50
CA ALA A 142 -9.42 2.30 -9.47
C ALA A 142 -9.49 3.06 -10.81
N PRO A 143 -9.26 2.46 -12.00
CA PRO A 143 -9.30 3.22 -13.26
C PRO A 143 -10.68 3.79 -13.60
N PRO A 144 -11.80 3.04 -13.48
CA PRO A 144 -13.13 3.62 -13.65
C PRO A 144 -13.46 4.73 -12.65
N LEU A 145 -13.04 4.60 -11.38
CA LEU A 145 -13.24 5.64 -10.38
C LEU A 145 -12.42 6.91 -10.68
N ALA A 146 -11.18 6.76 -11.15
CA ALA A 146 -10.34 7.88 -11.53
C ALA A 146 -10.99 8.69 -12.67
N LEU A 147 -11.48 8.01 -13.71
CA LEU A 147 -12.18 8.69 -14.81
C LEU A 147 -13.52 9.27 -14.34
N GLY A 148 -14.35 8.46 -13.69
CA GLY A 148 -15.73 8.82 -13.37
C GLY A 148 -15.88 9.89 -12.29
N LEU A 149 -14.99 9.92 -11.30
CA LEU A 149 -15.03 10.89 -10.20
C LEU A 149 -14.20 12.14 -10.50
N LEU A 150 -13.01 11.96 -11.05
CA LEU A 150 -12.05 13.05 -11.15
C LEU A 150 -11.97 13.64 -12.57
N GLY A 151 -12.57 12.99 -13.57
CA GLY A 151 -12.45 13.40 -14.97
C GLY A 151 -11.00 13.40 -15.47
N ILE A 152 -10.10 12.70 -14.78
CA ILE A 152 -8.67 12.72 -15.10
C ILE A 152 -8.44 11.82 -16.30
N ASP A 153 -8.03 12.44 -17.41
CA ASP A 153 -7.34 11.73 -18.47
C ASP A 153 -5.92 11.42 -17.97
N LEU A 154 -5.68 10.20 -17.49
CA LEU A 154 -4.39 9.77 -16.92
C LEU A 154 -3.29 9.63 -17.98
N SER A 155 -3.43 10.27 -19.15
CA SER A 155 -2.63 10.09 -20.37
C SER A 155 -2.62 8.64 -20.89
N ILE A 156 -3.56 7.83 -20.39
CA ILE A 156 -3.73 6.43 -20.71
C ILE A 156 -5.22 6.13 -20.67
N SER A 157 -5.70 5.33 -21.63
CA SER A 157 -7.09 4.89 -21.62
C SER A 157 -7.37 4.07 -20.35
N VAL A 158 -8.62 4.11 -19.88
CA VAL A 158 -9.06 3.30 -18.72
C VAL A 158 -8.69 1.83 -18.92
N ALA A 159 -8.98 1.27 -20.10
CA ALA A 159 -8.61 -0.10 -20.43
C ALA A 159 -7.08 -0.34 -20.40
N GLY A 160 -6.28 0.63 -20.85
CA GLY A 160 -4.82 0.56 -20.77
C GLY A 160 -4.31 0.54 -19.33
N LEU A 161 -4.87 1.40 -18.45
CA LEU A 161 -4.51 1.42 -17.03
C LEU A 161 -4.96 0.16 -16.31
N MET A 162 -6.18 -0.33 -16.58
CA MET A 162 -6.68 -1.62 -16.09
C MET A 162 -5.73 -2.75 -16.49
N GLY A 163 -5.30 -2.79 -17.75
CA GLY A 163 -4.37 -3.79 -18.27
C GLY A 163 -3.00 -3.73 -17.58
N ARG A 164 -2.41 -2.53 -17.41
CA ARG A 164 -1.13 -2.38 -16.71
C ARG A 164 -1.21 -2.77 -15.25
N LEU A 165 -2.27 -2.36 -14.54
CA LEU A 165 -2.50 -2.77 -13.15
C LEU A 165 -2.71 -4.28 -13.05
N ALA A 166 -3.49 -4.87 -13.95
CA ALA A 166 -3.71 -6.31 -14.01
C ALA A 166 -2.40 -7.05 -14.24
N LEU A 167 -1.52 -6.56 -15.13
CA LEU A 167 -0.19 -7.15 -15.33
C LEU A 167 0.67 -7.05 -14.07
N VAL A 168 0.77 -5.86 -13.44
CA VAL A 168 1.60 -5.66 -12.24
C VAL A 168 1.08 -6.46 -11.02
N VAL A 169 -0.19 -6.85 -11.01
CA VAL A 169 -0.76 -7.69 -9.94
C VAL A 169 -0.74 -9.18 -10.28
N LEU A 170 -1.31 -9.56 -11.42
CA LEU A 170 -1.56 -10.96 -11.77
C LEU A 170 -0.30 -11.68 -12.24
N LEU A 171 0.65 -10.98 -12.88
CA LEU A 171 1.90 -11.61 -13.31
C LEU A 171 2.77 -12.01 -12.10
N PRO A 172 3.03 -11.14 -11.10
CA PRO A 172 3.67 -11.55 -9.85
C PRO A 172 2.95 -12.69 -9.12
N ALA A 173 1.62 -12.70 -9.14
CA ALA A 173 0.83 -13.78 -8.56
C ALA A 173 1.07 -15.11 -9.28
N ALA A 174 1.04 -15.12 -10.62
CA ALA A 174 1.33 -16.30 -11.41
C ALA A 174 2.76 -16.81 -11.17
N ILE A 175 3.75 -15.90 -11.16
CA ILE A 175 5.15 -16.23 -10.86
C ILE A 175 5.28 -16.85 -9.47
N ALA A 176 4.65 -16.25 -8.45
CA ALA A 176 4.68 -16.78 -7.09
C ALA A 176 4.07 -18.18 -6.99
N MET A 177 2.99 -18.45 -7.75
CA MET A 177 2.37 -19.78 -7.81
C MET A 177 3.27 -20.81 -8.49
N VAL A 178 3.94 -20.44 -9.59
CA VAL A 178 4.91 -21.32 -10.27
C VAL A 178 6.09 -21.61 -9.36
N ILE A 179 6.69 -20.59 -8.73
CA ILE A 179 7.79 -20.78 -7.76
C ILE A 179 7.36 -21.70 -6.63
N ARG A 180 6.14 -21.54 -6.11
CA ARG A 180 5.60 -22.38 -5.04
C ARG A 180 5.46 -23.83 -5.47
N ALA A 181 4.91 -24.07 -6.66
CA ALA A 181 4.76 -25.42 -7.22
C ALA A 181 6.12 -26.11 -7.42
N LEU A 182 7.13 -25.38 -7.90
CA LEU A 182 8.46 -25.91 -8.16
C LEU A 182 9.31 -26.11 -6.89
N ALA A 183 9.21 -25.21 -5.92
CA ALA A 183 10.04 -25.25 -4.71
C ALA A 183 9.49 -26.24 -3.67
N GLY A 184 8.17 -26.42 -3.61
CA GLY A 184 7.49 -27.21 -2.59
C GLY A 184 7.42 -26.53 -1.21
N PRO A 185 6.52 -26.98 -0.32
CA PRO A 185 6.24 -26.32 0.96
C PRO A 185 7.44 -26.34 1.92
N GLU A 186 8.20 -27.43 1.97
CA GLU A 186 9.30 -27.58 2.93
C GLU A 186 10.48 -26.66 2.62
N ARG A 187 10.81 -26.48 1.34
CA ARG A 187 11.86 -25.53 0.92
C ARG A 187 11.45 -24.09 1.21
N LEU A 188 10.20 -23.73 0.89
CA LEU A 188 9.67 -22.39 1.17
C LEU A 188 9.65 -22.08 2.67
N ARG A 189 9.30 -23.07 3.51
CA ARG A 189 9.37 -22.93 4.96
C ARG A 189 10.80 -22.66 5.43
N ARG A 190 11.78 -23.38 4.87
CA ARG A 190 13.21 -23.22 5.20
C ARG A 190 13.77 -21.86 4.79
N VAL A 191 13.41 -21.32 3.63
CA VAL A 191 13.92 -20.02 3.15
C VAL A 191 13.02 -18.84 3.54
N GLY A 192 11.93 -19.07 4.26
CA GLY A 192 10.92 -18.05 4.57
C GLY A 192 11.49 -16.79 5.22
N GLY A 193 12.38 -16.95 6.21
CA GLY A 193 13.04 -15.80 6.86
C GLY A 193 13.94 -14.99 5.93
N ALA A 194 14.58 -15.65 4.95
CA ALA A 194 15.39 -14.97 3.93
C ALA A 194 14.52 -14.18 2.95
N VAL A 195 13.37 -14.74 2.57
CA VAL A 195 12.37 -14.05 1.73
C VAL A 195 11.83 -12.83 2.47
N ASP A 196 11.52 -12.94 3.77
CA ASP A 196 11.05 -11.81 4.59
C ASP A 196 12.09 -10.68 4.64
N GLY A 197 13.37 -11.01 4.83
CA GLY A 197 14.44 -10.02 4.76
C GLY A 197 14.63 -9.42 3.37
N GLY A 198 14.47 -10.22 2.30
CA GLY A 198 14.50 -9.73 0.92
C GLY A 198 13.39 -8.72 0.65
N VAL A 199 12.17 -8.98 1.13
CA VAL A 199 11.05 -8.02 1.05
C VAL A 199 11.40 -6.72 1.76
N VAL A 200 11.98 -6.77 2.97
CA VAL A 200 12.38 -5.57 3.71
C VAL A 200 13.36 -4.71 2.91
N TRP A 201 14.39 -5.33 2.31
CA TRP A 201 15.36 -4.59 1.50
C TRP A 201 14.76 -4.03 0.20
N LEU A 202 13.83 -4.76 -0.44
CA LEU A 202 13.09 -4.21 -1.57
C LEU A 202 12.25 -2.99 -1.19
N VAL A 203 11.60 -3.01 -0.02
CA VAL A 203 10.86 -1.85 0.50
C VAL A 203 11.81 -0.68 0.82
N VAL A 204 12.98 -0.97 1.40
CA VAL A 204 14.01 0.05 1.68
C VAL A 204 14.45 0.73 0.39
N ILE A 205 14.85 -0.06 -0.61
CA ILE A 205 15.32 0.49 -1.89
C ILE A 205 14.17 1.23 -2.62
N TYR A 206 12.94 0.72 -2.54
CA TYR A 206 11.76 1.42 -3.06
C TYR A 206 11.57 2.78 -2.36
N GLY A 207 11.73 2.82 -1.04
CA GLY A 207 11.68 4.06 -0.25
C GLY A 207 12.76 5.07 -0.65
N PHE A 208 13.93 4.61 -1.10
CA PHE A 208 14.92 5.51 -1.69
C PHE A 208 14.43 6.09 -3.02
N GLY A 209 14.08 5.23 -3.98
CA GLY A 209 13.75 5.65 -5.35
C GLY A 209 12.47 6.48 -5.44
N VAL A 210 11.46 6.18 -4.63
CA VAL A 210 10.17 6.90 -4.65
C VAL A 210 10.28 8.36 -4.19
N MET A 211 11.38 8.72 -3.52
CA MET A 211 11.66 10.08 -3.05
C MET A 211 12.47 10.92 -4.07
N ASP A 212 12.68 10.40 -5.29
CA ASP A 212 13.38 11.16 -6.33
C ASP A 212 12.69 12.50 -6.62
N GLY A 213 13.48 13.57 -6.65
CA GLY A 213 12.97 14.95 -6.80
C GLY A 213 12.26 15.54 -5.57
N MET A 214 11.96 14.78 -4.51
CA MET A 214 11.15 15.25 -3.38
C MET A 214 11.83 16.38 -2.59
N LEU A 215 13.16 16.31 -2.39
CA LEU A 215 13.89 17.37 -1.69
C LEU A 215 13.93 18.67 -2.48
N ALA A 216 14.16 18.59 -3.79
CA ALA A 216 14.14 19.76 -4.66
C ALA A 216 12.76 20.43 -4.64
N LEU A 217 11.70 19.62 -4.66
CA LEU A 217 10.33 20.12 -4.51
C LEU A 217 10.08 20.74 -3.14
N LEU A 218 10.55 20.11 -2.05
CA LEU A 218 10.41 20.65 -0.70
C LEU A 218 11.10 22.02 -0.55
N LEU A 219 12.26 22.20 -1.18
CA LEU A 219 12.97 23.48 -1.18
C LEU A 219 12.29 24.53 -2.05
N ARG A 220 11.69 24.13 -3.18
CA ARG A 220 10.99 25.04 -4.10
C ARG A 220 9.60 25.46 -3.60
N GLU A 221 8.85 24.50 -3.08
CA GLU A 221 7.43 24.62 -2.71
C GLU A 221 7.15 23.95 -1.35
N PRO A 222 7.73 24.47 -0.25
CA PRO A 222 7.62 23.83 1.05
C PRO A 222 6.18 23.71 1.54
N GLY A 223 5.34 24.71 1.27
CA GLY A 223 3.93 24.68 1.65
C GLY A 223 3.16 23.56 0.96
N TRP A 224 3.46 23.29 -0.31
CA TRP A 224 2.82 22.21 -1.06
C TRP A 224 3.24 20.84 -0.50
N VAL A 225 4.54 20.61 -0.26
CA VAL A 225 5.02 19.33 0.26
C VAL A 225 4.55 19.09 1.69
N LEU A 226 4.73 20.06 2.59
CA LEU A 226 4.34 19.91 4.00
C LEU A 226 2.81 19.81 4.15
N GLY A 227 2.05 20.60 3.38
CA GLY A 227 0.60 20.49 3.31
C GLY A 227 0.14 19.14 2.76
N GLY A 228 0.81 18.64 1.72
CA GLY A 228 0.58 17.31 1.17
C GLY A 228 0.85 16.19 2.18
N ILE A 229 1.96 16.27 2.93
CA ILE A 229 2.29 15.29 3.99
C ILE A 229 1.20 15.32 5.06
N ALA A 230 0.80 16.50 5.54
CA ALA A 230 -0.28 16.64 6.52
C ALA A 230 -1.59 16.06 5.99
N LEU A 231 -1.93 16.32 4.73
CA LEU A 231 -3.12 15.79 4.07
C LEU A 231 -3.07 14.28 3.92
N ALA A 232 -1.91 13.70 3.58
CA ALA A 232 -1.73 12.26 3.46
C ALA A 232 -1.90 11.55 4.81
N PHE A 233 -1.37 12.13 5.90
CA PHE A 233 -1.63 11.63 7.26
C PHE A 233 -3.11 11.77 7.65
N ALA A 234 -3.73 12.91 7.36
CA ALA A 234 -5.15 13.13 7.61
C ALA A 234 -6.03 12.14 6.84
N GLY A 235 -5.71 11.87 5.57
CA GLY A 235 -6.37 10.85 4.75
C GLY A 235 -6.19 9.46 5.34
N ASN A 236 -4.97 9.10 5.74
CA ASN A 236 -4.67 7.76 6.26
C ASN A 236 -5.41 7.51 7.57
N PHE A 237 -5.28 8.43 8.54
CA PHE A 237 -5.94 8.32 9.83
C PHE A 237 -7.45 8.54 9.75
N GLY A 238 -7.92 9.43 8.87
CA GLY A 238 -9.33 9.66 8.62
C GLY A 238 -10.01 8.42 8.06
N LEU A 239 -9.46 7.82 7.00
CA LEU A 239 -9.97 6.55 6.47
C LEU A 239 -9.90 5.43 7.51
N ASN A 240 -8.86 5.42 8.34
CA ASN A 240 -8.74 4.46 9.42
C ASN A 240 -9.89 4.58 10.43
N ILE A 241 -10.13 5.78 10.94
CA ILE A 241 -11.20 6.06 11.90
C ILE A 241 -12.56 5.77 11.29
N VAL A 242 -12.84 6.29 10.09
CA VAL A 242 -14.13 6.10 9.40
C VAL A 242 -14.41 4.63 9.16
N THR A 243 -13.42 3.88 8.66
CA THR A 243 -13.59 2.43 8.43
C THR A 243 -13.79 1.70 9.77
N ALA A 244 -13.06 2.04 10.83
CA ALA A 244 -13.29 1.45 12.14
C ALA A 244 -14.70 1.72 12.68
N LEU A 245 -15.22 2.94 12.51
CA LEU A 245 -16.57 3.31 12.94
C LEU A 245 -17.65 2.55 12.16
N VAL A 246 -17.52 2.44 10.83
CA VAL A 246 -18.47 1.69 9.98
C VAL A 246 -18.55 0.22 10.41
N PHE A 247 -17.41 -0.38 10.77
CA PHE A 247 -17.34 -1.78 11.17
C PHE A 247 -17.45 -2.01 12.70
N ALA A 248 -17.66 -0.97 13.50
CA ALA A 248 -17.81 -1.05 14.96
C ALA A 248 -18.91 -2.03 15.42
N PRO A 249 -20.09 -2.11 14.76
CA PRO A 249 -21.15 -3.05 15.15
C PRO A 249 -20.74 -4.54 15.07
N PHE A 250 -19.69 -4.88 14.32
CA PHE A 250 -19.22 -6.24 14.12
C PHE A 250 -18.14 -6.68 15.13
N GLY A 251 -17.88 -5.85 16.14
CA GLY A 251 -16.98 -6.12 17.24
C GLY A 251 -15.65 -5.38 17.14
N ARG A 252 -15.10 -5.02 18.31
CA ARG A 252 -13.93 -4.12 18.44
C ARG A 252 -12.72 -4.58 17.65
N ARG A 253 -12.32 -5.85 17.79
CA ARG A 253 -11.14 -6.39 17.10
C ARG A 253 -11.29 -6.29 15.58
N LEU A 254 -12.46 -6.63 15.06
CA LEU A 254 -12.73 -6.56 13.62
C LEU A 254 -12.73 -5.11 13.14
N ALA A 255 -13.42 -4.23 13.85
CA ALA A 255 -13.51 -2.80 13.55
C ALA A 255 -12.14 -2.14 13.47
N LEU A 256 -11.28 -2.36 14.48
CA LEU A 256 -9.92 -1.81 14.50
C LEU A 256 -9.05 -2.39 13.38
N SER A 257 -9.22 -3.67 13.05
CA SER A 257 -8.50 -4.33 11.94
C SER A 257 -8.96 -3.78 10.59
N ALA A 258 -10.26 -3.53 10.43
CA ALA A 258 -10.85 -2.89 9.25
C ALA A 258 -10.33 -1.45 9.12
N GLY A 259 -10.31 -0.70 10.21
CA GLY A 259 -9.73 0.64 10.30
C GLY A 259 -8.29 0.68 9.81
N LEU A 260 -7.45 -0.17 10.40
CA LEU A 260 -6.06 -0.27 10.02
C LEU A 260 -5.87 -0.48 8.51
N LEU A 261 -6.65 -1.40 7.95
CA LEU A 261 -6.59 -1.76 6.55
C LEU A 261 -7.17 -0.67 5.63
N GLY A 262 -8.23 -0.01 6.05
CA GLY A 262 -8.87 1.09 5.34
C GLY A 262 -7.99 2.33 5.24
N GLY A 263 -7.18 2.60 6.26
CA GLY A 263 -6.21 3.70 6.26
C GLY A 263 -4.91 3.40 5.51
N ASN A 264 -4.36 2.19 5.67
CA ASN A 264 -3.10 1.81 5.03
C ASN A 264 -3.31 1.31 3.60
N ARG A 265 -3.04 2.20 2.64
CA ARG A 265 -3.30 2.00 1.21
C ARG A 265 -2.03 1.77 0.41
N ASN A 266 -2.11 0.91 -0.61
CA ASN A 266 -1.00 0.57 -1.48
C ASN A 266 -0.97 1.45 -2.73
N LEU A 267 -0.33 2.61 -2.63
CA LEU A 267 -0.15 3.52 -3.77
C LEU A 267 1.03 3.15 -4.67
N ALA A 268 1.89 2.22 -4.25
CA ALA A 268 3.01 1.77 -5.06
C ALA A 268 2.54 1.18 -6.41
N LEU A 269 1.38 0.51 -6.43
CA LEU A 269 0.82 -0.04 -7.67
C LEU A 269 0.56 1.04 -8.73
N PHE A 270 0.07 2.22 -8.33
CA PHE A 270 -0.14 3.32 -9.29
C PHE A 270 1.19 3.90 -9.79
N LEU A 271 2.17 4.06 -8.90
CA LEU A 271 3.52 4.52 -9.26
C LEU A 271 4.22 3.55 -10.22
N ALA A 272 3.89 2.25 -10.18
CA ALA A 272 4.47 1.26 -11.08
C ALA A 272 3.93 1.32 -12.51
N VAL A 273 2.70 1.79 -12.70
CA VAL A 273 1.96 1.64 -13.98
C VAL A 273 1.70 2.96 -14.69
N LEU A 274 1.62 4.06 -13.95
CA LEU A 274 1.36 5.37 -14.54
C LEU A 274 2.58 5.80 -15.35
N PRO A 275 2.38 6.27 -16.59
CA PRO A 275 3.48 6.76 -17.41
C PRO A 275 4.06 8.05 -16.81
N ALA A 276 5.31 8.36 -17.15
CA ALA A 276 5.95 9.63 -16.76
C ALA A 276 5.22 10.88 -17.32
N THR A 277 4.32 10.70 -18.28
CA THR A 277 3.45 11.74 -18.85
C THR A 277 2.19 12.00 -18.02
N ALA A 278 1.89 11.17 -17.02
CA ALA A 278 0.78 11.42 -16.11
C ALA A 278 1.02 12.71 -15.31
N ASP A 279 -0.05 13.24 -14.72
CA ASP A 279 0.01 14.46 -13.90
C ASP A 279 1.11 14.33 -12.83
N LYS A 280 2.10 15.21 -12.90
CA LYS A 280 3.29 15.20 -12.04
C LYS A 280 2.91 15.44 -10.59
N ASP A 281 1.96 16.33 -10.33
CA ASP A 281 1.54 16.67 -8.97
C ASP A 281 0.80 15.49 -8.32
N LEU A 282 0.06 14.71 -9.12
CA LEU A 282 -0.57 13.47 -8.67
C LEU A 282 0.48 12.40 -8.31
N LEU A 283 1.49 12.19 -9.16
CA LEU A 283 2.59 11.26 -8.89
C LEU A 283 3.39 11.66 -7.64
N LEU A 284 3.67 12.96 -7.47
CA LEU A 284 4.32 13.52 -6.29
C LEU A 284 3.48 13.31 -5.04
N PHE A 285 2.16 13.48 -5.13
CA PHE A 285 1.27 13.19 -4.00
C PHE A 285 1.29 11.70 -3.63
N PHE A 286 1.37 10.79 -4.61
CA PHE A 286 1.52 9.35 -4.32
C PHE A 286 2.86 9.03 -3.64
N ALA A 287 3.94 9.73 -3.97
CA ALA A 287 5.20 9.65 -3.26
C ALA A 287 5.08 10.20 -1.82
N ILE A 288 4.38 11.32 -1.63
CA ILE A 288 4.09 11.88 -0.29
C ILE A 288 3.28 10.89 0.57
N CYS A 289 2.36 10.13 -0.03
CA CYS A 289 1.60 9.14 0.73
C CYS A 289 2.44 7.96 1.25
N GLN A 290 3.70 7.82 0.83
CA GLN A 290 4.61 6.84 1.43
C GLN A 290 4.98 7.19 2.88
N PHE A 291 4.97 8.47 3.26
CA PHE A 291 5.24 8.91 4.64
C PHE A 291 4.29 8.27 5.65
N PRO A 292 2.96 8.42 5.56
CA PRO A 292 2.04 7.75 6.48
C PRO A 292 2.08 6.22 6.33
N LEU A 293 2.34 5.67 5.13
CA LEU A 293 2.44 4.22 4.96
C LEU A 293 3.63 3.61 5.75
N PHE A 294 4.77 4.30 5.78
CA PHE A 294 6.00 3.81 6.40
C PHE A 294 6.09 4.18 7.87
N LEU A 295 5.60 5.37 8.25
CA LEU A 295 5.67 5.89 9.62
C LEU A 295 4.41 5.56 10.44
N GLY A 296 3.25 5.53 9.79
CA GLY A 296 1.95 5.33 10.43
C GLY A 296 1.87 4.07 11.30
N PRO A 297 2.35 2.89 10.85
CA PRO A 297 2.41 1.70 11.69
C PRO A 297 3.15 1.95 13.02
N ALA A 298 4.32 2.60 13.00
CA ALA A 298 5.06 2.88 14.22
C ALA A 298 4.29 3.85 15.15
N MET A 299 3.67 4.88 14.58
CA MET A 299 2.88 5.88 15.31
C MET A 299 1.61 5.29 15.94
N LEU A 300 0.89 4.42 15.21
CA LEU A 300 -0.37 3.82 15.65
C LEU A 300 -0.17 2.60 16.54
N ARG A 301 1.06 2.05 16.63
CA ARG A 301 1.34 0.83 17.40
C ARG A 301 0.90 0.94 18.86
N GLY A 302 1.25 2.03 19.54
CA GLY A 302 0.90 2.23 20.95
C GLY A 302 -0.61 2.41 21.16
N PHE A 303 -1.28 3.09 20.22
CA PHE A 303 -2.71 3.31 20.24
C PHE A 303 -3.48 2.00 20.08
N TYR A 304 -3.17 1.20 19.05
CA TYR A 304 -3.83 -0.08 18.84
C TYR A 304 -3.58 -1.08 19.97
N ARG A 305 -2.39 -1.13 20.56
CA ARG A 305 -2.13 -2.04 21.70
C ARG A 305 -2.95 -1.70 22.94
N LYS A 306 -3.37 -0.45 23.12
CA LYS A 306 -4.27 -0.04 24.22
C LYS A 306 -5.73 -0.36 23.92
N LEU A 307 -6.11 -0.37 22.64
CA LEU A 307 -7.49 -0.58 22.19
C LEU A 307 -7.81 -2.01 21.75
N ALA A 308 -6.83 -2.84 21.45
CA ALA A 308 -7.01 -4.26 21.10
C ALA A 308 -7.41 -5.07 22.35
#